data_AF-A0A162P038-F1
#
_entry.id   AF-A0A162P038-F1
#
_cell.length_a   1.000
_cell.length_b   1.000
_cell.length_c   1.000
_cell.angle_alpha   90.00
_cell.angle_beta   90.00
_cell.angle_gamma   90.00
#
_symmetry.space_group_name_H-M   'P 1'
#
loop_
_entity.id
_entity.type
_entity.pdbx_description
1 polymer ?
#
loop_
_entity_poly.entity_id
_entity_poly.type
_entity_poly.pdbx_seq_one_letter_code
_entity_poly.pdbx_strand_id
1 'polypeptide(L)'
;MAVESGDHVYNRMLFPFADVVCFFADDVGGVEIVAQRLASWLDLETPSTSSVRPWLVVVTNGGEENSARCQLLQAVRKRTNAHASERFHGVRVISLTDTSPRSLRRHLHSLRWDILSNELFYMAETKRVERVLASCLFSATHLAGLLRHATEQLGDADAPPLNFLAVSRLDNPVAADLQAHLARFLAHCDSVDALKRFAVPVIASSFLLDHYPPGMHLFDPRDVFQMFYKDVCYNVCGAAVLAHEGSTDFVLPSQFSKMIEAQMARMFRQLTMGQSAASLHRQLVAAFAEDWGRLRSDSTCFHCLRRRPQFFPECGHGQCMNCVKVFGVASAADPWLIDVDECILCGRNVDMQIRVKPDTASPRVLCIDGGGTRGKYPLKLLKQLEDDIGLPGHPVQKNFDVVFGTSSGAIIAGALCINGWTVDECIARFESLSNQAFTPRGVPSIPIIGSFVRLMMQVPFVATVVRAVALLLFDSRYPSRHIEQALRDMFGSERSIADYSAADTMGAMVGMTVATVQDASACIFTNYNGVGQRGEDHGSFPIPLTRSANAIR
;
A
#
# COMPACT_ATOMS: atom_id res chain seq x y z
N MET A 1 27.61 -33.94 -2.10
CA MET A 1 26.30 -33.71 -1.47
C MET A 1 26.38 -33.08 -0.07
N ALA A 2 26.68 -33.79 1.03
CA ALA A 2 26.58 -33.17 2.37
C ALA A 2 27.55 -31.99 2.63
N VAL A 3 28.76 -32.03 2.06
CA VAL A 3 29.76 -30.95 2.17
C VAL A 3 29.38 -29.74 1.32
N GLU A 4 28.88 -29.97 0.10
CA GLU A 4 28.38 -28.90 -0.80
C GLU A 4 27.19 -28.18 -0.17
N SER A 5 26.22 -28.92 0.41
CA SER A 5 25.11 -28.32 1.14
C SER A 5 25.56 -27.48 2.33
N GLY A 6 26.61 -27.90 3.04
CA GLY A 6 27.21 -27.12 4.12
C GLY A 6 27.80 -25.80 3.64
N ASP A 7 28.52 -25.81 2.52
CA ASP A 7 29.15 -24.61 1.97
C ASP A 7 28.12 -23.56 1.49
N HIS A 8 26.98 -23.99 0.95
CA HIS A 8 25.86 -23.10 0.67
C HIS A 8 25.27 -22.44 1.92
N VAL A 9 25.21 -23.15 3.06
CA VAL A 9 24.78 -22.57 4.34
C VAL A 9 25.73 -21.45 4.78
N TYR A 10 27.04 -21.70 4.76
CA TYR A 10 28.01 -20.65 5.13
C TYR A 10 27.92 -19.45 4.19
N ASN A 11 27.91 -19.71 2.88
CA ASN A 11 27.90 -18.65 1.88
C ASN A 11 26.60 -17.83 1.91
N ARG A 12 25.43 -18.46 1.83
CA ARG A 12 24.16 -17.73 1.67
C ARG A 12 23.49 -17.33 2.98
N MET A 13 23.71 -18.07 4.06
CA MET A 13 23.05 -17.79 5.34
C MET A 13 23.96 -17.09 6.35
N LEU A 14 25.25 -17.42 6.44
CA LEU A 14 26.09 -16.94 7.55
C LEU A 14 26.97 -15.73 7.17
N PHE A 15 27.66 -15.77 6.02
CA PHE A 15 28.56 -14.68 5.61
C PHE A 15 27.91 -13.31 5.48
N PRO A 16 26.65 -13.16 5.00
CA PRO A 16 26.02 -11.84 4.93
C PRO A 16 25.97 -11.12 6.30
N PHE A 17 25.90 -11.87 7.39
CA PHE A 17 25.72 -11.35 8.74
C PHE A 17 26.96 -11.49 9.63
N ALA A 18 27.98 -12.24 9.19
CA ALA A 18 29.20 -12.44 9.97
C ALA A 18 30.06 -11.17 10.00
N ASP A 19 30.65 -10.87 11.15
CA ASP A 19 31.70 -9.86 11.30
C ASP A 19 33.09 -10.51 11.21
N VAL A 20 33.22 -11.72 11.76
CA VAL A 20 34.45 -12.51 11.75
C VAL A 20 34.10 -13.98 11.51
N VAL A 21 34.86 -14.63 10.62
CA VAL A 21 34.86 -16.08 10.41
C VAL A 21 36.17 -16.63 10.93
N CYS A 22 36.11 -17.45 11.98
CA CYS A 22 37.29 -18.00 12.66
C CYS A 22 37.39 -19.51 12.40
N PHE A 23 38.54 -19.95 11.89
CA PHE A 23 38.90 -21.36 11.75
C PHE A 23 39.98 -21.73 12.75
N PHE A 24 39.81 -22.85 13.44
CA PHE A 24 40.91 -23.53 14.11
C PHE A 24 41.47 -24.57 13.14
N ALA A 25 42.62 -24.27 12.54
CA ALA A 25 43.19 -25.08 11.46
C ALA A 25 43.41 -26.52 11.90
N ASP A 26 43.89 -26.74 13.12
CA ASP A 26 44.16 -28.09 13.63
C ASP A 26 42.89 -28.94 13.79
N ASP A 27 41.75 -28.31 14.07
CA ASP A 27 40.45 -29.01 14.21
C ASP A 27 39.90 -29.48 12.86
N VAL A 28 40.32 -28.84 11.76
CA VAL A 28 39.85 -29.15 10.41
C VAL A 28 40.88 -29.89 9.55
N GLY A 29 42.00 -30.33 10.13
CA GLY A 29 43.03 -31.10 9.41
C GLY A 29 44.14 -30.25 8.79
N GLY A 30 44.32 -29.01 9.25
CA GLY A 30 45.41 -28.13 8.92
C GLY A 30 45.09 -27.05 7.89
N VAL A 31 46.09 -26.20 7.63
CA VAL A 31 45.98 -25.01 6.75
C VAL A 31 45.59 -25.37 5.31
N GLU A 32 46.00 -26.54 4.80
CA GLU A 32 45.65 -26.99 3.44
C GLU A 32 44.16 -27.33 3.30
N ILE A 33 43.54 -27.91 4.33
CA ILE A 33 42.10 -28.20 4.31
C ILE A 33 41.29 -26.90 4.45
N VAL A 34 41.75 -25.97 5.29
CA VAL A 34 41.19 -24.61 5.33
C VAL A 34 41.26 -23.97 3.94
N ALA A 35 42.40 -24.06 3.25
CA ALA A 35 42.56 -23.52 1.90
C ALA A 35 41.59 -24.15 0.88
N GLN A 36 41.39 -25.47 0.95
CA GLN A 36 40.42 -26.16 0.10
C GLN A 36 38.98 -25.66 0.33
N ARG A 37 38.59 -25.49 1.60
CA ARG A 37 37.25 -25.01 1.93
C ARG A 37 37.04 -23.55 1.54
N LEU A 38 38.05 -22.71 1.74
CA LEU A 38 38.01 -21.32 1.27
C LEU A 38 37.89 -21.24 -0.26
N ALA A 39 38.61 -22.09 -1.01
CA ALA A 39 38.48 -22.14 -2.46
C ALA A 39 37.05 -22.50 -2.88
N SER A 40 36.45 -23.53 -2.27
CA SER A 40 35.04 -23.90 -2.49
C SER A 40 34.09 -22.71 -2.28
N TRP A 41 34.24 -21.97 -1.17
CA TRP A 41 33.42 -20.79 -0.89
C TRP A 41 33.63 -19.62 -1.85
N LEU A 42 34.85 -19.45 -2.36
CA LEU A 42 35.20 -18.40 -3.30
C LEU A 42 34.63 -18.67 -4.70
N ASP A 43 34.51 -19.95 -5.08
CA ASP A 43 33.94 -20.39 -6.35
C ASP A 43 32.40 -20.31 -6.39
N LEU A 44 31.74 -20.22 -5.24
CA LEU A 44 30.29 -19.98 -5.15
C LEU A 44 29.93 -18.55 -5.54
N GLU A 45 28.66 -18.28 -5.87
CA GLU A 45 28.17 -16.92 -6.14
C GLU A 45 28.27 -15.99 -4.93
N THR A 46 28.32 -14.67 -5.17
CA THR A 46 28.44 -13.63 -4.13
C THR A 46 27.34 -13.77 -3.08
N PRO A 47 27.67 -13.74 -1.77
CA PRO A 47 26.70 -14.08 -0.73
C PRO A 47 25.61 -13.02 -0.55
N SER A 48 25.97 -11.75 -0.69
CA SER A 48 25.07 -10.61 -0.51
C SER A 48 25.51 -9.41 -1.33
N THR A 49 24.60 -8.45 -1.51
CA THR A 49 24.91 -7.16 -2.13
C THR A 49 25.55 -6.18 -1.13
N SER A 50 25.84 -6.61 0.10
CA SER A 50 26.43 -5.76 1.13
C SER A 50 27.89 -5.42 0.79
N SER A 51 28.26 -4.17 1.01
CA SER A 51 29.65 -3.72 0.90
C SER A 51 30.53 -4.22 2.04
N VAL A 52 29.93 -4.59 3.18
CA VAL A 52 30.66 -5.01 4.39
C VAL A 52 30.94 -6.51 4.35
N ARG A 53 32.24 -6.85 4.39
CA ARG A 53 32.75 -8.23 4.34
C ARG A 53 33.37 -8.64 5.67
N PRO A 54 33.20 -9.91 6.12
CA PRO A 54 33.80 -10.37 7.36
C PRO A 54 35.33 -10.44 7.31
N TRP A 55 35.96 -10.42 8.48
CA TRP A 55 37.35 -10.85 8.63
C TRP A 55 37.46 -12.37 8.56
N LEU A 56 38.53 -12.89 7.96
CA LEU A 56 38.90 -14.29 8.06
C LEU A 56 40.07 -14.44 9.04
N VAL A 57 39.85 -15.20 10.11
CA VAL A 57 40.88 -15.54 11.11
C VAL A 57 41.16 -17.03 11.05
N VAL A 58 42.42 -17.41 10.91
CA VAL A 58 42.86 -18.81 10.95
C VAL A 58 43.81 -18.98 12.13
N VAL A 59 43.39 -19.78 13.09
CA VAL A 59 44.14 -20.10 14.31
C VAL A 59 44.94 -21.38 14.07
N THR A 60 46.22 -21.37 14.44
CA THR A 60 47.16 -22.48 14.23
C THR A 60 47.93 -22.78 15.52
N ASN A 61 48.29 -24.04 15.77
CA ASN A 61 49.16 -24.41 16.90
C ASN A 61 50.64 -24.55 16.49
N GLY A 62 51.15 -23.67 15.63
CA GLY A 62 52.58 -23.65 15.29
C GLY A 62 52.96 -22.82 14.07
N GLY A 63 54.23 -22.43 14.01
CA GLY A 63 54.80 -21.70 12.88
C GLY A 63 54.69 -20.18 13.00
N GLU A 64 55.45 -19.48 12.16
CA GLU A 64 55.39 -18.02 12.04
C GLU A 64 54.11 -17.60 11.31
N GLU A 65 53.33 -16.69 11.90
CA GLU A 65 52.01 -16.26 11.40
C GLU A 65 52.04 -15.75 9.95
N ASN A 66 53.08 -14.97 9.59
CA ASN A 66 53.25 -14.46 8.23
C ASN A 66 53.51 -15.58 7.22
N SER A 67 54.39 -16.53 7.58
CA SER A 67 54.67 -17.69 6.73
C SER A 67 53.43 -18.55 6.55
N ALA A 68 52.70 -18.85 7.62
CA ALA A 68 51.45 -19.62 7.57
C ALA A 68 50.37 -18.92 6.74
N ARG A 69 50.25 -17.59 6.84
CA ARG A 69 49.37 -16.78 5.98
C ARG A 69 49.76 -16.86 4.51
N CYS A 70 51.04 -16.75 4.19
CA CYS A 70 51.53 -16.88 2.81
C CYS A 70 51.24 -18.28 2.24
N GLN A 71 51.47 -19.33 3.02
CA GLN A 71 51.16 -20.71 2.65
C GLN A 71 49.67 -20.89 2.38
N LEU A 72 48.80 -20.41 3.28
CA LEU A 72 47.35 -20.45 3.11
C LEU A 72 46.91 -19.76 1.81
N LEU A 73 47.36 -18.53 1.57
CA LEU A 73 46.94 -17.77 0.38
C LEU A 73 47.48 -18.37 -0.91
N GLN A 74 48.70 -18.94 -0.90
CA GLN A 74 49.23 -19.70 -2.04
C GLN A 74 48.43 -20.97 -2.29
N ALA A 75 48.07 -21.69 -1.23
CA ALA A 75 47.25 -22.90 -1.31
C ALA A 75 45.85 -22.60 -1.88
N VAL A 76 45.22 -21.47 -1.52
CA VAL A 76 43.95 -21.02 -2.10
C VAL A 76 44.13 -20.70 -3.59
N ARG A 77 45.16 -19.92 -3.97
CA ARG A 77 45.43 -19.54 -5.36
C ARG A 77 45.73 -20.71 -6.30
N LYS A 78 46.23 -21.83 -5.76
CA LYS A 78 46.43 -23.06 -6.55
C LYS A 78 45.12 -23.76 -6.90
N ARG A 79 44.02 -23.44 -6.20
CA ARG A 79 42.73 -24.13 -6.27
C ARG A 79 41.64 -23.31 -6.94
N THR A 80 41.65 -21.99 -6.75
CA THR A 80 40.68 -21.06 -7.35
C THR A 80 41.38 -19.85 -7.98
N ASN A 81 40.76 -19.29 -9.01
CA ASN A 81 41.16 -18.02 -9.60
C ASN A 81 40.63 -16.82 -8.80
N ALA A 82 39.66 -17.02 -7.92
CA ALA A 82 39.09 -15.96 -7.10
C ALA A 82 40.02 -15.56 -5.95
N HIS A 83 40.03 -14.26 -5.63
CA HIS A 83 40.83 -13.73 -4.55
C HIS A 83 40.06 -13.70 -3.23
N ALA A 84 40.73 -14.05 -2.12
CA ALA A 84 40.13 -13.98 -0.78
C ALA A 84 39.53 -12.60 -0.43
N SER A 85 40.10 -11.53 -1.00
CA SER A 85 39.57 -10.16 -0.86
C SER A 85 38.18 -9.97 -1.45
N GLU A 86 37.74 -10.84 -2.35
CA GLU A 86 36.39 -10.80 -2.94
C GLU A 86 35.31 -11.16 -1.91
N ARG A 87 35.63 -11.96 -0.88
CA ARG A 87 34.69 -12.41 0.16
C ARG A 87 35.00 -11.90 1.56
N PHE A 88 36.26 -11.67 1.84
CA PHE A 88 36.72 -11.26 3.16
C PHE A 88 37.36 -9.89 3.08
N HIS A 89 37.17 -9.08 4.12
CA HIS A 89 37.87 -7.81 4.23
C HIS A 89 39.39 -8.01 4.35
N GLY A 90 39.81 -9.06 5.06
CA GLY A 90 41.21 -9.43 5.18
C GLY A 90 41.39 -10.80 5.82
N VAL A 91 42.61 -11.33 5.69
CA VAL A 91 43.00 -12.63 6.25
C VAL A 91 44.04 -12.41 7.33
N ARG A 92 43.81 -12.99 8.51
CA ARG A 92 44.72 -12.99 9.66
C ARG A 92 44.98 -14.41 10.11
N VAL A 93 46.23 -14.71 10.42
CA VAL A 93 46.63 -16.00 10.99
C VAL A 93 47.18 -15.73 12.38
N ILE A 94 46.67 -16.43 13.38
CA ILE A 94 47.08 -16.27 14.78
C ILE A 94 47.64 -17.61 15.27
N SER A 95 48.85 -17.60 15.80
CA SER A 95 49.50 -18.81 16.30
C SER A 95 49.31 -18.97 17.82
N LEU A 96 48.71 -20.03 18.31
CA LEU A 96 48.56 -20.24 19.76
C LEU A 96 49.83 -20.81 20.41
N THR A 97 50.85 -21.16 19.62
CA THR A 97 52.12 -21.63 20.21
C THR A 97 52.85 -20.53 20.95
N ASP A 98 53.11 -20.81 22.23
CA ASP A 98 53.96 -19.98 23.06
C ASP A 98 55.44 -20.34 22.83
N THR A 99 56.16 -19.47 22.13
CA THR A 99 57.62 -19.58 21.93
C THR A 99 58.41 -19.16 23.17
N SER A 100 57.75 -18.71 24.25
CA SER A 100 58.42 -18.23 25.44
C SER A 100 59.17 -19.35 26.20
N PRO A 101 60.28 -18.99 26.88
CA PRO A 101 61.05 -19.93 27.70
C PRO A 101 60.19 -20.61 28.77
N ARG A 102 60.44 -21.91 29.02
CA ARG A 102 59.67 -22.75 29.97
C ARG A 102 59.49 -22.15 31.38
N SER A 103 60.38 -21.26 31.81
CA SER A 103 60.31 -20.56 33.10
C SER A 103 59.15 -19.55 33.20
N LEU A 104 58.66 -19.01 32.08
CA LEU A 104 57.59 -18.01 32.03
C LEU A 104 56.21 -18.63 31.69
N ARG A 105 56.17 -19.87 31.17
CA ARG A 105 54.96 -20.53 30.64
C ARG A 105 53.82 -20.71 31.65
N ARG A 106 54.11 -20.88 32.94
CA ARG A 106 53.06 -21.09 33.97
C ARG A 106 52.15 -19.86 34.17
N HIS A 107 52.58 -18.67 33.76
CA HIS A 107 51.78 -17.44 33.79
C HIS A 107 51.33 -16.97 32.40
N LEU A 108 51.83 -17.55 31.30
CA LEU A 108 51.64 -17.04 29.93
C LEU A 108 50.69 -17.86 29.05
N HIS A 109 50.24 -19.03 29.48
CA HIS A 109 49.30 -19.84 28.69
C HIS A 109 47.99 -19.08 28.37
N SER A 110 47.56 -18.12 29.21
CA SER A 110 46.41 -17.27 28.87
C SER A 110 46.74 -16.21 27.81
N LEU A 111 47.98 -15.73 27.72
CA LEU A 111 48.31 -14.51 26.98
C LEU A 111 48.05 -14.62 25.47
N ARG A 112 48.28 -15.78 24.84
CA ARG A 112 47.94 -16.00 23.43
C ARG A 112 46.43 -16.12 23.19
N TRP A 113 45.69 -16.68 24.16
CA TRP A 113 44.23 -16.68 24.13
C TRP A 113 43.66 -15.29 24.36
N ASP A 114 44.27 -14.50 25.23
CA ASP A 114 43.92 -13.10 25.47
C ASP A 114 44.18 -12.27 24.21
N ILE A 115 45.30 -12.50 23.50
CA ILE A 115 45.58 -11.89 22.19
C ILE A 115 44.51 -12.27 21.16
N LEU A 116 44.19 -13.57 21.03
CA LEU A 116 43.14 -14.02 20.11
C LEU A 116 41.79 -13.35 20.44
N SER A 117 41.41 -13.33 21.71
CA SER A 117 40.16 -12.70 22.18
C SER A 117 40.14 -11.21 21.85
N ASN A 118 41.22 -10.50 22.12
CA ASN A 118 41.32 -9.05 21.85
C ASN A 118 41.30 -8.75 20.35
N GLU A 119 41.99 -9.54 19.52
CA GLU A 119 41.98 -9.41 18.06
C GLU A 119 40.58 -9.68 17.48
N LEU A 120 39.92 -10.75 17.92
CA LEU A 120 38.55 -11.06 17.50
C LEU A 120 37.58 -9.93 17.89
N PHE A 121 37.70 -9.43 19.12
CA PHE A 121 36.88 -8.32 19.59
C PHE A 121 37.12 -7.05 18.76
N TYR A 122 38.38 -6.69 18.52
CA TYR A 122 38.74 -5.53 17.70
C TYR A 122 38.22 -5.63 16.26
N MET A 123 38.37 -6.79 15.63
CA MET A 123 37.90 -7.04 14.27
C MET A 123 36.36 -6.99 14.19
N ALA A 124 35.68 -7.61 15.16
CA ALA A 124 34.23 -7.57 15.24
C ALA A 124 33.74 -6.14 15.42
N GLU A 125 34.31 -5.37 16.35
CA GLU A 125 33.89 -3.99 16.62
C GLU A 125 34.13 -3.07 15.41
N THR A 126 35.26 -3.22 14.73
CA THR A 126 35.55 -2.48 13.49
C THR A 126 34.49 -2.77 12.42
N LYS A 127 34.07 -4.03 12.26
CA LYS A 127 33.03 -4.41 11.30
C LYS A 127 31.65 -3.94 11.71
N ARG A 128 31.34 -3.92 13.01
CA ARG A 128 30.10 -3.32 13.51
C ARG A 128 30.01 -1.84 13.15
N VAL A 129 31.10 -1.07 13.31
CA VAL A 129 31.15 0.34 12.87
C VAL A 129 30.91 0.47 11.36
N GLU A 130 31.57 -0.35 10.53
CA GLU A 130 31.32 -0.36 9.09
C GLU A 130 29.86 -0.71 8.75
N ARG A 131 29.26 -1.67 9.46
CA ARG A 131 27.84 -2.03 9.30
C ARG A 131 26.91 -0.89 9.70
N VAL A 132 27.23 -0.12 10.74
CA VAL A 132 26.46 1.09 11.08
C VAL A 132 26.52 2.09 9.92
N LEU A 133 27.71 2.38 9.41
CA LEU A 133 27.90 3.33 8.31
C LEU A 133 27.23 2.87 7.01
N ALA A 134 27.19 1.57 6.75
CA ALA A 134 26.52 0.96 5.61
C ALA A 134 25.02 0.67 5.86
N SER A 135 24.45 1.12 6.98
CA SER A 135 23.05 0.84 7.36
C SER A 135 22.70 -0.65 7.32
N CYS A 136 23.64 -1.51 7.70
CA CYS A 136 23.53 -2.98 7.71
C CYS A 136 23.75 -3.58 9.11
N LEU A 137 23.72 -2.76 10.17
CA LEU A 137 23.71 -3.26 11.55
C LEU A 137 22.26 -3.46 12.00
N PHE A 138 21.79 -4.69 11.97
CA PHE A 138 20.38 -5.03 12.19
C PHE A 138 20.05 -5.24 13.66
N SER A 139 18.81 -4.90 14.03
CA SER A 139 18.23 -5.35 15.30
C SER A 139 18.01 -6.86 15.31
N ALA A 140 17.77 -7.45 16.49
CA ALA A 140 17.48 -8.89 16.59
C ALA A 140 16.26 -9.31 15.76
N THR A 141 15.22 -8.48 15.69
CA THR A 141 14.00 -8.78 14.92
C THR A 141 14.27 -8.73 13.41
N HIS A 142 14.99 -7.70 12.94
CA HIS A 142 15.38 -7.58 11.54
C HIS A 142 16.32 -8.72 11.12
N LEU A 143 17.31 -9.04 11.95
CA LEU A 143 18.24 -10.15 11.71
C LEU A 143 17.51 -11.49 11.60
N ALA A 144 16.57 -11.77 12.51
CA ALA A 144 15.77 -12.99 12.47
C ALA A 144 14.93 -13.11 11.19
N GLY A 145 14.33 -12.00 10.73
CA GLY A 145 13.59 -11.96 9.47
C GLY A 145 14.48 -12.22 8.25
N LEU A 146 15.63 -11.56 8.19
CA LEU A 146 16.60 -11.73 7.10
C LEU A 146 17.20 -13.14 7.07
N LEU A 147 17.50 -13.73 8.23
CA LEU A 147 17.98 -15.12 8.34
C LEU A 147 16.93 -16.13 7.89
N ARG A 148 15.65 -15.91 8.25
CA ARG A 148 14.54 -16.77 7.80
C ARG A 148 14.46 -16.77 6.27
N HIS A 149 14.47 -15.58 5.66
CA HIS A 149 14.45 -15.46 4.21
C HIS A 149 15.68 -16.11 3.56
N ALA A 150 16.89 -15.89 4.11
CA ALA A 150 18.10 -16.54 3.62
C ALA A 150 18.01 -18.08 3.68
N THR A 151 17.34 -18.62 4.70
CA THR A 151 17.13 -20.07 4.86
C THR A 151 16.19 -20.62 3.80
N GLU A 152 15.11 -19.90 3.48
CA GLU A 152 14.15 -20.29 2.43
C GLU A 152 14.81 -20.36 1.04
N GLN A 153 15.87 -19.58 0.81
CA GLN A 153 16.63 -19.53 -0.45
C GLN A 153 17.76 -20.56 -0.55
N LEU A 154 18.04 -21.35 0.49
CA LEU A 154 19.16 -22.31 0.48
C LEU A 154 18.97 -23.45 -0.54
N GLY A 155 17.74 -23.77 -0.90
CA GLY A 155 17.42 -24.86 -1.83
C GLY A 155 17.47 -24.49 -3.31
N ASP A 156 17.56 -23.19 -3.63
CA ASP A 156 17.51 -22.70 -5.01
C ASP A 156 18.91 -22.31 -5.47
N ALA A 157 19.59 -23.15 -6.25
CA ALA A 157 20.96 -22.92 -6.69
C ALA A 157 21.13 -21.60 -7.48
N ASP A 158 20.07 -21.11 -8.15
CA ASP A 158 20.08 -19.91 -8.99
C ASP A 158 19.61 -18.65 -8.23
N ALA A 159 19.38 -18.76 -6.92
CA ALA A 159 18.93 -17.62 -6.12
C ALA A 159 19.95 -16.46 -6.13
N PRO A 160 19.50 -15.22 -6.38
CA PRO A 160 20.38 -14.07 -6.45
C PRO A 160 21.05 -13.78 -5.09
N PRO A 161 22.18 -13.03 -5.07
CA PRO A 161 22.81 -12.59 -3.84
C PRO A 161 21.83 -11.90 -2.89
N LEU A 162 21.95 -12.18 -1.59
CA LEU A 162 21.04 -11.63 -0.59
C LEU A 162 21.10 -10.10 -0.57
N ASN A 163 19.99 -9.46 -0.93
CA ASN A 163 19.86 -8.01 -0.92
C ASN A 163 18.95 -7.58 0.24
N PHE A 164 19.56 -7.12 1.33
CA PHE A 164 18.83 -6.75 2.56
C PHE A 164 17.73 -5.72 2.32
N LEU A 165 17.98 -4.75 1.44
CA LEU A 165 17.04 -3.69 1.15
C LEU A 165 15.86 -4.22 0.32
N ALA A 166 16.11 -5.05 -0.70
CA ALA A 166 15.04 -5.70 -1.47
C ALA A 166 14.18 -6.60 -0.57
N VAL A 167 14.81 -7.41 0.28
CA VAL A 167 14.12 -8.32 1.21
C VAL A 167 13.24 -7.56 2.20
N SER A 168 13.67 -6.38 2.65
CA SER A 168 12.91 -5.53 3.58
C SER A 168 11.54 -5.06 3.05
N ARG A 169 11.29 -5.21 1.74
CA ARG A 169 10.07 -4.75 1.06
C ARG A 169 9.22 -5.87 0.48
N LEU A 170 9.54 -7.15 0.72
CA LEU A 170 8.77 -8.28 0.18
C LEU A 170 7.30 -8.26 0.61
N ASP A 171 7.04 -8.05 1.91
CA ASP A 171 5.68 -8.06 2.47
C ASP A 171 4.94 -6.72 2.31
N ASN A 172 5.64 -5.67 1.88
CA ASN A 172 5.06 -4.35 1.63
C ASN A 172 5.75 -3.74 0.40
N PRO A 173 5.47 -4.23 -0.82
CA PRO A 173 6.12 -3.71 -2.02
C PRO A 173 5.71 -2.25 -2.29
N VAL A 174 6.52 -1.55 -3.09
CA VAL A 174 6.11 -0.26 -3.66
C VAL A 174 4.89 -0.49 -4.56
N ALA A 175 3.95 0.47 -4.57
CA ALA A 175 2.74 0.35 -5.38
C ALA A 175 3.09 0.22 -6.87
N ALA A 176 2.58 -0.83 -7.53
CA ALA A 176 2.88 -1.10 -8.94
C ALA A 176 2.39 0.03 -9.88
N ASP A 177 1.36 0.76 -9.47
CA ASP A 177 0.78 1.92 -10.17
C ASP A 177 1.29 3.27 -9.66
N LEU A 178 2.40 3.30 -8.90
CA LEU A 178 3.00 4.54 -8.39
C LEU A 178 3.28 5.55 -9.51
N GLN A 179 3.78 5.09 -10.66
CA GLN A 179 4.00 5.95 -11.84
C GLN A 179 2.73 6.70 -12.25
N ALA A 180 1.58 6.02 -12.28
CA ALA A 180 0.31 6.62 -12.65
C ALA A 180 -0.20 7.61 -11.59
N HIS A 181 0.02 7.32 -10.31
CA HIS A 181 -0.32 8.24 -9.22
C HIS A 181 0.49 9.54 -9.29
N LEU A 182 1.81 9.43 -9.49
CA LEU A 182 2.68 10.60 -9.61
C LEU A 182 2.38 11.41 -10.86
N ALA A 183 2.10 10.76 -12.00
CA ALA A 183 1.72 11.46 -13.24
C ALA A 183 0.44 12.29 -13.04
N ARG A 184 -0.59 11.73 -12.40
CA ARG A 184 -1.83 12.47 -12.11
C ARG A 184 -1.60 13.64 -11.16
N PHE A 185 -0.75 13.49 -10.16
CA PHE A 185 -0.40 14.59 -9.26
C PHE A 185 0.36 15.70 -9.99
N LEU A 186 1.36 15.34 -10.79
CA LEU A 186 2.19 16.28 -11.54
C LEU A 186 1.44 16.98 -12.69
N ALA A 187 0.36 16.38 -13.20
CA ALA A 187 -0.52 17.03 -14.18
C ALA A 187 -1.16 18.35 -13.67
N HIS A 188 -1.14 18.59 -12.35
CA HIS A 188 -1.62 19.84 -11.75
C HIS A 188 -0.50 20.86 -11.49
N CYS A 189 0.75 20.55 -11.87
CA CYS A 189 1.89 21.44 -11.71
C CYS A 189 2.15 22.20 -13.00
N ASP A 190 1.72 23.46 -13.05
CA ASP A 190 1.77 24.29 -14.27
C ASP A 190 3.09 25.06 -14.46
N SER A 191 4.02 24.95 -13.50
CA SER A 191 5.29 25.67 -13.57
C SER A 191 6.45 24.92 -12.91
N VAL A 192 7.67 25.23 -13.35
CA VAL A 192 8.89 24.73 -12.73
C VAL A 192 9.03 25.22 -11.28
N ASP A 193 8.52 26.41 -10.94
CA ASP A 193 8.55 26.91 -9.56
C ASP A 193 7.63 26.07 -8.65
N ALA A 194 6.40 25.79 -9.08
CA ALA A 194 5.47 24.90 -8.37
C ALA A 194 6.05 23.48 -8.24
N LEU A 195 6.67 22.96 -9.30
CA LEU A 195 7.36 21.66 -9.26
C LEU A 195 8.42 21.63 -8.15
N LYS A 196 9.28 22.65 -8.08
CA LYS A 196 10.40 22.70 -7.14
C LYS A 196 9.96 22.98 -5.70
N ARG A 197 9.00 23.88 -5.50
CA ARG A 197 8.56 24.33 -4.17
C ARG A 197 7.53 23.43 -3.52
N PHE A 198 6.64 22.83 -4.32
CA PHE A 198 5.51 22.05 -3.81
C PHE A 198 5.66 20.56 -4.16
N ALA A 199 5.72 20.20 -5.44
CA ALA A 199 5.63 18.80 -5.83
C ALA A 199 6.83 17.96 -5.38
N VAL A 200 8.07 18.44 -5.58
CA VAL A 200 9.29 17.72 -5.15
C VAL A 200 9.30 17.43 -3.65
N PRO A 201 9.04 18.40 -2.76
CA PRO A 201 8.92 18.14 -1.32
C PRO A 201 7.81 17.16 -0.95
N VAL A 202 6.62 17.28 -1.55
CA VAL A 202 5.50 16.38 -1.28
C VAL A 202 5.85 14.95 -1.72
N ILE A 203 6.35 14.75 -2.94
CA ILE A 203 6.73 13.43 -3.45
C ILE A 203 7.81 12.79 -2.58
N ALA A 204 8.89 13.52 -2.27
CA ALA A 204 9.96 13.02 -1.41
C ALA A 204 9.45 12.62 -0.01
N SER A 205 8.56 13.43 0.58
CA SER A 205 7.95 13.12 1.88
C SER A 205 7.03 11.89 1.82
N SER A 206 6.33 11.69 0.70
CA SER A 206 5.48 10.51 0.47
C SER A 206 6.31 9.22 0.34
N PHE A 207 7.50 9.30 -0.28
CA PHE A 207 8.44 8.17 -0.34
C PHE A 207 9.05 7.82 1.02
N LEU A 208 9.30 8.83 1.86
CA LEU A 208 9.68 8.58 3.25
C LEU A 208 8.56 7.90 4.04
N LEU A 209 7.33 8.40 3.91
CA LEU A 209 6.15 7.80 4.54
C LEU A 209 5.94 6.34 4.07
N ASP A 210 6.17 6.09 2.79
CA ASP A 210 6.09 4.77 2.18
C ASP A 210 7.16 3.82 2.74
N HIS A 211 8.43 4.24 2.70
CA HIS A 211 9.54 3.34 2.96
C HIS A 211 9.81 3.13 4.44
N TYR A 212 9.61 4.14 5.29
CA TYR A 212 9.97 4.12 6.71
C TYR A 212 8.74 4.14 7.63
N PRO A 213 7.87 3.11 7.60
CA PRO A 213 6.85 2.95 8.61
C PRO A 213 7.47 2.65 9.99
N PRO A 214 6.71 2.76 11.09
CA PRO A 214 7.21 2.45 12.43
C PRO A 214 7.87 1.06 12.51
N GLY A 215 9.07 0.99 13.10
CA GLY A 215 9.83 -0.26 13.25
C GLY A 215 10.63 -0.70 12.02
N MET A 216 10.55 0.02 10.90
CA MET A 216 11.39 -0.24 9.73
C MET A 216 12.88 -0.01 10.04
N HIS A 217 13.75 -0.86 9.48
CA HIS A 217 15.20 -0.65 9.55
C HIS A 217 15.60 0.62 8.78
N LEU A 218 16.49 1.42 9.36
CA LEU A 218 16.90 2.70 8.82
C LEU A 218 17.99 2.52 7.74
N PHE A 219 17.61 2.00 6.58
CA PHE A 219 18.47 1.98 5.39
C PHE A 219 18.78 3.40 4.90
N ASP A 220 19.91 3.57 4.21
CA ASP A 220 20.29 4.86 3.62
C ASP A 220 19.21 5.29 2.59
N PRO A 221 18.67 6.52 2.70
CA PRO A 221 17.58 6.99 1.84
C PRO A 221 17.96 7.09 0.37
N ARG A 222 19.25 7.23 0.04
CA ARG A 222 19.72 7.25 -1.35
C ARG A 222 19.67 5.85 -1.94
N ASP A 223 20.12 4.84 -1.21
CA ASP A 223 20.05 3.45 -1.65
C ASP A 223 18.58 3.02 -1.83
N VAL A 224 17.72 3.40 -0.90
CA VAL A 224 16.26 3.23 -0.99
C VAL A 224 15.71 3.88 -2.26
N PHE A 225 16.05 5.15 -2.50
CA PHE A 225 15.58 5.88 -3.67
C PHE A 225 16.03 5.25 -4.98
N GLN A 226 17.32 4.90 -5.07
CA GLN A 226 17.91 4.30 -6.26
C GLN A 226 17.27 2.95 -6.56
N MET A 227 16.95 2.14 -5.54
CA MET A 227 16.38 0.82 -5.72
C MET A 227 14.89 0.84 -6.08
N PHE A 228 14.10 1.72 -5.47
CA PHE A 228 12.64 1.60 -5.52
C PHE A 228 11.91 2.73 -6.25
N TYR A 229 12.50 3.93 -6.35
CA TYR A 229 11.77 5.12 -6.79
C TYR A 229 12.37 5.84 -7.99
N LYS A 230 13.68 5.67 -8.24
CA LYS A 230 14.40 6.38 -9.31
C LYS A 230 13.78 6.18 -10.68
N ASP A 231 13.52 4.94 -11.07
CA ASP A 231 13.00 4.63 -12.40
C ASP A 231 11.61 5.20 -12.60
N VAL A 232 10.77 5.14 -11.56
CA VAL A 232 9.44 5.76 -11.55
C VAL A 232 9.57 7.28 -11.74
N CYS A 233 10.43 7.96 -10.99
CA CYS A 233 10.63 9.41 -11.14
C CYS A 233 11.16 9.80 -12.52
N TYR A 234 12.07 9.00 -13.08
CA TYR A 234 12.64 9.22 -14.40
C TYR A 234 11.54 9.13 -15.48
N ASN A 235 10.72 8.08 -15.41
CA ASN A 235 9.67 7.81 -16.40
C ASN A 235 8.52 8.83 -16.34
N VAL A 236 8.08 9.23 -15.14
CA VAL A 236 6.97 10.19 -15.00
C VAL A 236 7.34 11.57 -15.55
N CYS A 237 8.57 12.03 -15.32
CA CYS A 237 9.00 13.34 -15.80
C CYS A 237 8.95 13.43 -17.33
N GLY A 238 9.32 12.35 -18.02
CA GLY A 238 9.25 12.27 -19.48
C GLY A 238 7.83 12.40 -20.06
N ALA A 239 6.81 11.98 -19.31
CA ALA A 239 5.42 11.96 -19.77
C ALA A 239 4.57 13.15 -19.29
N ALA A 240 4.79 13.64 -18.07
CA ALA A 240 3.87 14.57 -17.40
C ALA A 240 4.42 16.00 -17.20
N VAL A 241 5.74 16.18 -17.13
CA VAL A 241 6.37 17.46 -16.73
C VAL A 241 6.78 18.31 -17.95
N LEU A 242 6.86 17.70 -19.14
CA LEU A 242 7.38 18.34 -20.36
C LEU A 242 6.29 18.90 -21.31
N ALA A 243 5.01 18.74 -20.96
CA ALA A 243 3.89 18.97 -21.88
C ALA A 243 3.20 20.34 -21.75
N HIS A 244 3.79 21.32 -21.06
CA HIS A 244 3.20 22.66 -20.98
C HIS A 244 3.65 23.52 -22.16
N GLU A 245 2.78 23.63 -23.17
CA GLU A 245 2.98 24.49 -24.34
C GLU A 245 3.27 25.94 -23.93
N GLY A 246 4.45 26.45 -24.27
CA GLY A 246 4.81 27.88 -24.14
C GLY A 246 5.77 28.25 -23.01
N SER A 247 6.20 27.32 -22.16
CA SER A 247 7.27 27.57 -21.18
C SER A 247 8.66 27.33 -21.78
N THR A 248 9.58 28.28 -21.65
CA THR A 248 11.01 28.12 -21.99
C THR A 248 11.79 27.33 -20.94
N ASP A 249 11.21 27.13 -19.75
CA ASP A 249 11.85 26.44 -18.63
C ASP A 249 11.48 24.96 -18.65
N PHE A 250 12.48 24.10 -18.85
CA PHE A 250 12.35 22.64 -18.79
C PHE A 250 13.23 22.06 -17.68
N VAL A 251 12.79 20.95 -17.08
CA VAL A 251 13.57 20.19 -16.10
C VAL A 251 13.86 18.81 -16.68
N LEU A 252 15.12 18.44 -16.74
CA LEU A 252 15.52 17.12 -17.21
C LEU A 252 15.04 16.03 -16.24
N PRO A 253 14.61 14.84 -16.70
CA PRO A 253 14.22 13.72 -15.84
C PRO A 253 15.28 13.36 -14.78
N SER A 254 16.56 13.40 -15.15
CA SER A 254 17.69 13.16 -14.24
C SER A 254 17.79 14.24 -13.14
N GLN A 255 17.53 15.50 -13.47
CA GLN A 255 17.53 16.59 -12.50
C GLN A 255 16.34 16.47 -11.55
N PHE A 256 15.15 16.16 -12.05
CA PHE A 256 13.96 15.93 -11.24
C PHE A 256 14.15 14.78 -10.24
N SER A 257 14.62 13.62 -10.72
CA SER A 257 14.95 12.47 -9.88
C SER A 257 15.98 12.83 -8.80
N LYS A 258 17.06 13.54 -9.16
CA LYS A 258 18.09 13.99 -8.21
C LYS A 258 17.56 14.97 -7.16
N MET A 259 16.60 15.82 -7.53
CA MET A 259 15.96 16.74 -6.59
C MET A 259 15.12 16.00 -5.53
N ILE A 260 14.36 14.98 -5.95
CA ILE A 260 13.59 14.14 -5.03
C ILE A 260 14.52 13.34 -4.12
N GLU A 261 15.57 12.72 -4.65
CA GLU A 261 16.58 11.99 -3.86
C GLU A 261 17.21 12.90 -2.79
N ALA A 262 17.67 14.09 -3.19
CA ALA A 262 18.29 15.05 -2.27
C ALA A 262 17.31 15.51 -1.19
N GLN A 263 16.04 15.70 -1.54
CA GLN A 263 15.00 16.09 -0.61
C GLN A 263 14.64 14.97 0.37
N MET A 264 14.54 13.73 -0.11
CA MET A 264 14.32 12.54 0.71
C MET A 264 15.47 12.36 1.71
N ALA A 265 16.73 12.46 1.26
CA ALA A 265 17.90 12.39 2.12
C ALA A 265 17.97 13.55 3.14
N ARG A 266 17.51 14.75 2.77
CA ARG A 266 17.43 15.89 3.70
C ARG A 266 16.45 15.62 4.83
N MET A 267 15.25 15.15 4.51
CA MET A 267 14.20 14.86 5.48
C MET A 267 14.54 13.64 6.34
N PHE A 268 15.24 12.64 5.79
CA PHE A 268 15.69 11.46 6.54
C PHE A 268 16.54 11.78 7.77
N ARG A 269 17.33 12.86 7.74
CA ARG A 269 18.09 13.31 8.92
C ARG A 269 17.18 13.57 10.13
N GLN A 270 15.97 14.08 9.91
CA GLN A 270 15.01 14.31 10.99
C GLN A 270 14.43 12.99 11.55
N LEU A 271 14.30 11.94 10.72
CA LEU A 271 13.92 10.61 11.20
C LEU A 271 14.99 10.06 12.16
N THR A 272 16.27 10.23 11.83
CA THR A 272 17.37 9.79 12.70
C THR A 272 17.43 10.54 14.04
N MET A 273 16.79 11.71 14.13
CA MET A 273 16.65 12.49 15.37
C MET A 273 15.40 12.13 16.19
N GLY A 274 14.65 11.09 15.78
CA GLY A 274 13.51 10.55 16.54
C GLY A 274 12.12 10.97 16.05
N GLN A 275 12.01 11.76 14.97
CA GLN A 275 10.70 12.05 14.39
C GLN A 275 10.21 10.88 13.52
N SER A 276 8.90 10.62 13.51
CA SER A 276 8.32 9.61 12.62
C SER A 276 8.14 10.14 11.19
N ALA A 277 8.20 9.26 10.19
CA ALA A 277 7.94 9.61 8.80
C ALA A 277 6.55 10.24 8.62
N ALA A 278 5.55 9.73 9.34
CA ALA A 278 4.20 10.29 9.37
C ALA A 278 4.19 11.72 9.93
N SER A 279 4.82 11.98 11.07
CA SER A 279 4.87 13.33 11.66
C SER A 279 5.49 14.35 10.69
N LEU A 280 6.62 13.99 10.08
CA LEU A 280 7.32 14.83 9.11
C LEU A 280 6.47 15.09 7.86
N HIS A 281 5.83 14.06 7.33
CA HIS A 281 4.94 14.19 6.20
C HIS A 281 3.72 15.08 6.51
N ARG A 282 3.09 14.92 7.69
CA ARG A 282 1.97 15.77 8.13
C ARG A 282 2.36 17.23 8.24
N GLN A 283 3.51 17.54 8.84
CA GLN A 283 4.02 18.91 8.96
C GLN A 283 4.24 19.54 7.58
N LEU A 284 4.84 18.77 6.66
CA LEU A 284 5.08 19.26 5.30
C LEU A 284 3.79 19.50 4.53
N VAL A 285 2.84 18.56 4.57
CA VAL A 285 1.55 18.68 3.89
C VAL A 285 0.75 19.87 4.43
N ALA A 286 0.71 20.05 5.76
CA ALA A 286 0.02 21.15 6.40
C ALA A 286 0.61 22.53 6.02
N ALA A 287 1.93 22.60 5.79
CA ALA A 287 2.57 23.83 5.32
C ALA A 287 2.11 24.27 3.91
N PHE A 288 1.50 23.37 3.13
CA PHE A 288 0.96 23.63 1.80
C PHE A 288 -0.57 23.64 1.76
N ALA A 289 -1.24 23.92 2.89
CA ALA A 289 -2.71 23.93 3.00
C ALA A 289 -3.41 24.74 1.89
N GLU A 290 -2.83 25.87 1.48
CA GLU A 290 -3.36 26.73 0.42
C GLU A 290 -3.26 26.08 -0.97
N ASP A 291 -2.11 25.46 -1.29
CA ASP A 291 -1.88 24.77 -2.58
C ASP A 291 -2.85 23.60 -2.78
N TRP A 292 -3.23 22.91 -1.70
CA TRP A 292 -4.21 21.84 -1.75
C TRP A 292 -5.61 22.32 -2.11
N GLY A 293 -5.94 23.60 -1.92
CA GLY A 293 -7.28 24.15 -2.06
C GLY A 293 -7.98 23.79 -3.37
N ARG A 294 -7.23 23.69 -4.48
CA ARG A 294 -7.74 23.39 -5.84
C ARG A 294 -7.53 21.95 -6.29
N LEU A 295 -6.71 21.17 -5.59
CA LEU A 295 -6.34 19.83 -6.01
C LEU A 295 -7.34 18.79 -5.51
N ARG A 296 -7.93 18.03 -6.43
CA ARG A 296 -8.85 16.94 -6.12
C ARG A 296 -8.55 15.76 -7.03
N SER A 297 -8.66 14.56 -6.49
CA SER A 297 -8.54 13.33 -7.27
C SER A 297 -9.36 12.24 -6.62
N ASP A 298 -10.05 11.49 -7.46
CA ASP A 298 -10.82 10.30 -7.11
C ASP A 298 -10.02 9.00 -7.29
N SER A 299 -8.89 9.08 -8.00
CA SER A 299 -8.04 7.95 -8.37
C SER A 299 -6.70 7.96 -7.65
N THR A 300 -6.27 9.08 -7.06
CA THR A 300 -5.04 9.20 -6.30
C THR A 300 -5.28 9.92 -4.99
N CYS A 301 -4.95 9.27 -3.88
CA CYS A 301 -4.93 9.91 -2.58
C CYS A 301 -3.69 10.82 -2.56
N PHE A 302 -3.91 12.12 -2.76
CA PHE A 302 -2.83 13.11 -2.83
C PHE A 302 -2.05 13.29 -1.52
N HIS A 303 -2.53 12.73 -0.41
CA HIS A 303 -1.76 12.65 0.80
C HIS A 303 -0.57 11.67 0.65
N CYS A 304 -0.82 10.39 0.37
CA CYS A 304 0.26 9.40 0.25
C CYS A 304 0.84 9.21 -1.16
N LEU A 305 0.18 9.74 -2.20
CA LEU A 305 0.56 9.63 -3.61
C LEU A 305 0.76 8.20 -4.13
N ARG A 306 0.19 7.18 -3.46
CA ARG A 306 0.42 5.77 -3.81
C ARG A 306 -0.78 4.83 -3.66
N ARG A 307 -1.96 5.37 -3.32
CA ARG A 307 -3.19 4.59 -3.11
C ARG A 307 -4.37 5.37 -3.65
N ARG A 308 -5.46 4.66 -3.96
CA ARG A 308 -6.73 5.29 -4.30
C ARG A 308 -7.46 5.80 -3.04
N PRO A 309 -8.08 6.98 -3.09
CA PRO A 309 -8.88 7.48 -1.98
C PRO A 309 -10.17 6.67 -1.85
N GLN A 310 -10.70 6.54 -0.64
CA GLN A 310 -11.96 5.86 -0.34
C GLN A 310 -12.96 6.78 0.35
N PHE A 311 -12.48 7.74 1.13
CA PHE A 311 -13.31 8.63 1.94
C PHE A 311 -13.22 10.05 1.41
N PHE A 312 -14.36 10.67 1.11
CA PHE A 312 -14.42 12.02 0.56
C PHE A 312 -15.18 12.94 1.53
N PRO A 313 -14.46 13.76 2.33
CA PRO A 313 -15.09 14.81 3.11
C PRO A 313 -15.75 15.87 2.21
N GLU A 314 -16.59 16.74 2.79
CA GLU A 314 -17.25 17.84 2.06
C GLU A 314 -16.29 18.79 1.34
N CYS A 315 -15.05 18.91 1.81
CA CYS A 315 -14.04 19.70 1.11
C CYS A 315 -13.58 19.05 -0.21
N GLY A 316 -13.91 17.78 -0.46
CA GLY A 316 -13.62 16.98 -1.66
C GLY A 316 -12.26 16.28 -1.65
N HIS A 317 -11.43 16.50 -0.64
CA HIS A 317 -10.08 15.92 -0.56
C HIS A 317 -10.11 14.43 -0.18
N GLY A 318 -10.15 13.56 -1.18
CA GLY A 318 -10.18 12.12 -1.01
C GLY A 318 -9.02 11.54 -0.20
N GLN A 319 -9.33 10.69 0.78
CA GLN A 319 -8.38 10.03 1.67
C GLN A 319 -8.45 8.51 1.54
N CYS A 320 -7.30 7.83 1.46
CA CYS A 320 -7.29 6.37 1.48
C CYS A 320 -7.37 5.83 2.93
N MET A 321 -7.85 4.60 3.09
CA MET A 321 -7.94 3.94 4.40
C MET A 321 -6.63 3.95 5.19
N ASN A 322 -5.49 3.74 4.52
CA ASN A 322 -4.20 3.76 5.23
C ASN A 322 -3.86 5.15 5.79
N CYS A 323 -4.19 6.22 5.07
CA CYS A 323 -3.98 7.58 5.57
C CYS A 323 -4.88 7.87 6.78
N VAL A 324 -6.14 7.44 6.72
CA VAL A 324 -7.06 7.54 7.87
C VAL A 324 -6.48 6.81 9.08
N LYS A 325 -6.04 5.56 8.93
CA LYS A 325 -5.42 4.77 10.01
C LYS A 325 -4.16 5.42 10.60
N VAL A 326 -3.32 6.03 9.77
CA VAL A 326 -2.02 6.58 10.19
C VAL A 326 -2.15 7.96 10.82
N PHE A 327 -3.09 8.80 10.34
CA PHE A 327 -3.17 10.21 10.69
C PHE A 327 -4.40 10.59 11.52
N GLY A 328 -5.44 9.75 11.53
CA GLY A 328 -6.60 9.90 12.40
C GLY A 328 -6.31 9.45 13.84
N VAL A 329 -7.30 9.64 14.71
CA VAL A 329 -7.22 9.30 16.13
C VAL A 329 -8.18 8.16 16.41
N ALA A 330 -7.71 7.08 17.03
CA ALA A 330 -8.61 5.99 17.44
C ALA A 330 -9.56 6.49 18.53
N SER A 331 -10.85 6.23 18.34
CA SER A 331 -11.89 6.66 19.28
C SER A 331 -11.73 5.98 20.63
N ALA A 332 -11.91 6.74 21.71
CA ALA A 332 -11.82 6.20 23.06
C ALA A 332 -12.93 5.18 23.37
N ALA A 333 -14.09 5.30 22.70
CA ALA A 333 -15.23 4.41 22.90
C ALA A 333 -15.12 3.10 22.10
N ASP A 334 -14.47 3.13 20.94
CA ASP A 334 -14.30 1.97 20.06
C ASP A 334 -12.97 2.08 19.31
N PRO A 335 -11.98 1.20 19.55
CA PRO A 335 -10.67 1.26 18.91
C PRO A 335 -10.71 1.01 17.39
N TRP A 336 -11.83 0.52 16.86
CA TRP A 336 -12.07 0.32 15.44
C TRP A 336 -12.78 1.49 14.77
N LEU A 337 -13.15 2.52 15.53
CA LEU A 337 -13.57 3.81 14.98
C LEU A 337 -12.38 4.77 15.00
N ILE A 338 -12.14 5.40 13.86
CA ILE A 338 -11.13 6.43 13.71
C ILE A 338 -11.83 7.77 13.53
N ASP A 339 -11.56 8.69 14.44
CA ASP A 339 -12.01 10.07 14.42
C ASP A 339 -11.05 10.89 13.55
N VAL A 340 -11.62 11.65 12.61
CA VAL A 340 -10.92 12.55 11.67
C VAL A 340 -11.58 13.92 11.74
N ASP A 341 -11.10 14.75 12.67
CA ASP A 341 -11.67 16.08 12.94
C ASP A 341 -11.36 17.06 11.80
N GLU A 342 -10.15 16.97 11.21
CA GLU A 342 -9.67 17.89 10.18
C GLU A 342 -9.20 17.15 8.92
N CYS A 343 -9.44 17.77 7.76
CA CYS A 343 -8.88 17.32 6.49
C CYS A 343 -7.35 17.40 6.52
N ILE A 344 -6.68 16.28 6.30
CA ILE A 344 -5.21 16.19 6.36
C ILE A 344 -4.52 17.08 5.30
N LEU A 345 -5.19 17.39 4.19
CA LEU A 345 -4.64 18.22 3.12
C LEU A 345 -4.90 19.72 3.37
N CYS A 346 -6.15 20.14 3.49
CA CYS A 346 -6.49 21.57 3.58
C CYS A 346 -6.76 22.11 4.99
N GLY A 347 -6.74 21.28 6.02
CA GLY A 347 -6.96 21.68 7.42
C GLY A 347 -8.38 22.14 7.76
N ARG A 348 -9.35 22.04 6.84
CA ARG A 348 -10.76 22.32 7.17
C ARG A 348 -11.29 21.26 8.12
N ASN A 349 -12.10 21.69 9.09
CA ASN A 349 -12.87 20.78 9.91
C ASN A 349 -13.83 19.95 9.03
N VAL A 350 -13.88 18.63 9.28
CA VAL A 350 -14.70 17.66 8.54
C VAL A 350 -15.45 16.70 9.46
N ASP A 351 -15.09 16.59 10.74
CA ASP A 351 -15.75 15.78 11.78
C ASP A 351 -16.27 14.41 11.30
N MET A 352 -15.38 13.61 10.72
CA MET A 352 -15.72 12.29 10.19
C MET A 352 -15.36 11.17 11.18
N GLN A 353 -16.17 10.11 11.20
CA GLN A 353 -15.89 8.86 11.89
C GLN A 353 -15.86 7.71 10.89
N ILE A 354 -14.73 7.01 10.84
CA ILE A 354 -14.49 5.95 9.86
C ILE A 354 -14.22 4.65 10.60
N ARG A 355 -15.02 3.62 10.31
CA ARG A 355 -14.80 2.30 10.89
C ARG A 355 -13.78 1.51 10.10
N VAL A 356 -12.80 1.00 10.83
CA VAL A 356 -11.79 0.08 10.34
C VAL A 356 -12.19 -1.34 10.69
N LYS A 357 -12.21 -2.21 9.68
CA LYS A 357 -12.36 -3.64 9.90
C LYS A 357 -11.08 -4.20 10.55
N PRO A 358 -11.19 -5.00 11.63
CA PRO A 358 -10.06 -5.71 12.21
C PRO A 358 -9.36 -6.62 11.21
N ASP A 359 -8.02 -6.66 11.24
CA ASP A 359 -7.22 -7.46 10.30
C ASP A 359 -7.49 -8.98 10.45
N THR A 360 -7.91 -9.43 11.64
CA THR A 360 -8.26 -10.83 11.93
C THR A 360 -9.73 -11.17 11.63
N ALA A 361 -10.57 -10.20 11.30
CA ALA A 361 -11.99 -10.43 11.06
C ALA A 361 -12.26 -10.91 9.62
N SER A 362 -13.12 -11.92 9.46
CA SER A 362 -13.59 -12.35 8.13
C SER A 362 -14.59 -11.35 7.54
N PRO A 363 -14.61 -11.12 6.21
CA PRO A 363 -15.60 -10.25 5.58
C PRO A 363 -17.02 -10.82 5.72
N ARG A 364 -17.99 -9.96 6.05
CA ARG A 364 -19.41 -10.29 6.13
C ARG A 364 -20.15 -9.62 4.99
N VAL A 365 -20.85 -10.41 4.17
CA VAL A 365 -21.43 -9.94 2.90
C VAL A 365 -22.96 -10.04 2.95
N LEU A 366 -23.64 -8.98 2.53
CA LEU A 366 -25.08 -8.93 2.28
C LEU A 366 -25.33 -8.67 0.80
N CYS A 367 -26.12 -9.53 0.16
CA CYS A 367 -26.57 -9.33 -1.22
C CYS A 367 -28.09 -9.23 -1.26
N ILE A 368 -28.61 -8.22 -1.96
CA ILE A 368 -30.04 -7.96 -2.08
C ILE A 368 -30.44 -7.98 -3.55
N ASP A 369 -31.24 -8.97 -3.91
CA ASP A 369 -31.71 -9.17 -5.27
C ASP A 369 -32.74 -8.11 -5.70
N GLY A 370 -32.81 -7.90 -7.01
CA GLY A 370 -33.83 -7.08 -7.64
C GLY A 370 -35.19 -7.78 -7.70
N GLY A 371 -36.26 -7.03 -7.52
CA GLY A 371 -37.62 -7.58 -7.55
C GLY A 371 -38.73 -6.59 -7.87
N GLY A 372 -38.39 -5.33 -8.13
CA GLY A 372 -39.36 -4.23 -8.26
C GLY A 372 -40.02 -3.96 -6.91
N THR A 373 -41.35 -3.85 -6.87
CA THR A 373 -42.13 -3.66 -5.64
C THR A 373 -41.93 -4.77 -4.59
N ARG A 374 -41.40 -5.94 -5.00
CA ARG A 374 -41.04 -7.05 -4.11
C ARG A 374 -39.80 -6.76 -3.24
N GLY A 375 -39.14 -5.61 -3.38
CA GLY A 375 -38.06 -5.18 -2.48
C GLY A 375 -38.47 -5.13 -0.99
N LYS A 376 -39.77 -5.08 -0.68
CA LYS A 376 -40.26 -5.20 0.70
C LYS A 376 -39.95 -6.55 1.36
N TYR A 377 -39.82 -7.64 0.61
CA TYR A 377 -39.53 -8.98 1.16
C TYR A 377 -38.15 -9.07 1.84
N PRO A 378 -37.02 -8.72 1.17
CA PRO A 378 -35.71 -8.75 1.83
C PRO A 378 -35.63 -7.81 3.03
N LEU A 379 -36.31 -6.66 3.01
CA LEU A 379 -36.40 -5.78 4.18
C LEU A 379 -37.10 -6.44 5.37
N LYS A 380 -38.19 -7.18 5.15
CA LYS A 380 -38.85 -7.94 6.22
C LYS A 380 -37.96 -9.06 6.78
N LEU A 381 -37.16 -9.71 5.94
CA LEU A 381 -36.19 -10.71 6.38
C LEU A 381 -35.08 -10.06 7.22
N LEU A 382 -34.56 -8.91 6.81
CA LEU A 382 -33.60 -8.14 7.59
C LEU A 382 -34.20 -7.68 8.93
N LYS A 383 -35.50 -7.34 8.96
CA LYS A 383 -36.18 -6.98 10.21
C LYS A 383 -36.28 -8.17 11.16
N GLN A 384 -36.69 -9.33 10.66
CA GLN A 384 -36.69 -10.55 11.47
C GLN A 384 -35.29 -10.88 12.00
N LEU A 385 -34.26 -10.74 11.16
CA LEU A 385 -32.88 -10.95 11.59
C LEU A 385 -32.45 -9.95 12.67
N GLU A 386 -32.84 -8.68 12.56
CA GLU A 386 -32.59 -7.65 13.57
C GLU A 386 -33.27 -8.01 14.91
N ASP A 387 -34.54 -8.42 14.85
CA ASP A 387 -35.33 -8.81 16.02
C ASP A 387 -34.74 -10.08 16.69
N ASP A 388 -34.27 -11.04 15.90
CA ASP A 388 -33.62 -12.27 16.37
C ASP A 388 -32.24 -11.99 17.02
N ILE A 389 -31.50 -11.00 16.52
CA ILE A 389 -30.24 -10.53 17.14
C ILE A 389 -30.53 -9.88 18.50
N GLY A 390 -31.63 -9.14 18.61
CA GLY A 390 -32.15 -8.65 19.89
C GLY A 390 -31.23 -7.68 20.64
N LEU A 391 -30.32 -6.98 19.95
CA LEU A 391 -29.38 -6.03 20.54
C LEU A 391 -29.94 -4.59 20.47
N PRO A 392 -30.29 -3.96 21.60
CA PRO A 392 -30.84 -2.61 21.61
C PRO A 392 -29.88 -1.59 20.99
N GLY A 393 -30.38 -0.78 20.06
CA GLY A 393 -29.58 0.28 19.43
C GLY A 393 -28.52 -0.23 18.45
N HIS A 394 -28.55 -1.50 18.05
CA HIS A 394 -27.65 -2.09 17.05
C HIS A 394 -28.40 -2.43 15.75
N PRO A 395 -28.38 -1.54 14.75
CA PRO A 395 -29.01 -1.81 13.46
C PRO A 395 -28.38 -3.00 12.75
N VAL A 396 -29.20 -3.87 12.14
CA VAL A 396 -28.72 -5.10 11.51
C VAL A 396 -27.68 -4.85 10.41
N GLN A 397 -27.74 -3.72 9.71
CA GLN A 397 -26.80 -3.35 8.64
C GLN A 397 -25.36 -3.17 9.14
N LYS A 398 -25.13 -2.90 10.43
CA LYS A 398 -23.76 -2.80 11.01
C LYS A 398 -23.03 -4.15 11.06
N ASN A 399 -23.73 -5.25 10.78
CA ASN A 399 -23.16 -6.59 10.76
C ASN A 399 -22.53 -6.96 9.41
N PHE A 400 -22.58 -6.09 8.40
CA PHE A 400 -22.09 -6.38 7.05
C PHE A 400 -21.02 -5.38 6.63
N ASP A 401 -19.90 -5.89 6.14
CA ASP A 401 -18.76 -5.10 5.66
C ASP A 401 -18.89 -4.81 4.16
N VAL A 402 -19.60 -5.65 3.42
CA VAL A 402 -19.84 -5.52 1.98
C VAL A 402 -21.33 -5.71 1.70
N VAL A 403 -21.96 -4.73 1.07
CA VAL A 403 -23.40 -4.75 0.77
C VAL A 403 -23.61 -4.48 -0.72
N PHE A 404 -24.13 -5.48 -1.44
CA PHE A 404 -24.42 -5.35 -2.87
C PHE A 404 -25.91 -5.45 -3.15
N GLY A 405 -26.37 -4.66 -4.10
CA GLY A 405 -27.76 -4.69 -4.53
C GLY A 405 -27.92 -4.57 -6.04
N THR A 406 -28.95 -5.22 -6.57
CA THR A 406 -29.38 -5.10 -7.98
C THR A 406 -30.77 -4.46 -8.05
N SER A 407 -30.97 -3.46 -8.91
CA SER A 407 -32.28 -2.79 -9.10
C SER A 407 -32.88 -2.30 -7.76
N SER A 408 -34.08 -2.74 -7.37
CA SER A 408 -34.68 -2.41 -6.06
C SER A 408 -33.78 -2.77 -4.86
N GLY A 409 -32.95 -3.82 -5.00
CA GLY A 409 -31.97 -4.19 -3.98
C GLY A 409 -30.85 -3.16 -3.83
N ALA A 410 -30.44 -2.49 -4.91
CA ALA A 410 -29.48 -1.39 -4.87
C ALA A 410 -30.04 -0.17 -4.12
N ILE A 411 -31.32 0.14 -4.36
CA ILE A 411 -32.07 1.19 -3.65
C ILE A 411 -32.09 0.91 -2.14
N ILE A 412 -32.36 -0.36 -1.77
CA ILE A 412 -32.38 -0.80 -0.37
C ILE A 412 -30.98 -0.72 0.26
N ALA A 413 -29.95 -1.22 -0.44
CA ALA A 413 -28.57 -1.15 0.04
C ALA A 413 -28.12 0.29 0.29
N GLY A 414 -28.42 1.22 -0.62
CA GLY A 414 -28.15 2.63 -0.43
C GLY A 414 -28.92 3.23 0.75
N ALA A 415 -30.21 2.93 0.89
CA ALA A 415 -31.03 3.43 1.99
C ALA A 415 -30.50 2.96 3.37
N LEU A 416 -30.15 1.68 3.49
CA LEU A 416 -29.60 1.11 4.73
C LEU A 416 -28.21 1.67 5.07
N CYS A 417 -27.32 1.72 4.08
CA CYS A 417 -25.90 1.99 4.32
C CYS A 417 -25.53 3.47 4.12
N ILE A 418 -25.89 4.07 2.98
CA ILE A 418 -25.47 5.43 2.62
C ILE A 418 -26.28 6.48 3.39
N ASN A 419 -27.60 6.27 3.54
CA ASN A 419 -28.46 7.14 4.34
C ASN A 419 -28.48 6.76 5.83
N GLY A 420 -28.07 5.53 6.17
CA GLY A 420 -28.06 5.05 7.56
C GLY A 420 -29.46 4.83 8.14
N TRP A 421 -30.48 4.61 7.30
CA TRP A 421 -31.86 4.42 7.78
C TRP A 421 -32.05 3.08 8.48
N THR A 422 -32.98 3.04 9.44
CA THR A 422 -33.39 1.78 10.07
C THR A 422 -34.14 0.90 9.07
N VAL A 423 -34.25 -0.40 9.36
CA VAL A 423 -35.00 -1.32 8.50
C VAL A 423 -36.47 -0.88 8.39
N ASP A 424 -37.07 -0.44 9.50
CA ASP A 424 -38.45 0.04 9.54
C ASP A 424 -38.65 1.30 8.68
N GLU A 425 -37.72 2.26 8.75
CA GLU A 425 -37.76 3.44 7.89
C GLU A 425 -37.58 3.06 6.42
N CYS A 426 -36.67 2.14 6.11
CA CYS A 426 -36.49 1.64 4.75
C CYS A 426 -37.78 1.01 4.21
N ILE A 427 -38.52 0.22 5.01
CA ILE A 427 -39.81 -0.35 4.61
C ILE A 427 -40.82 0.74 4.25
N ALA A 428 -41.00 1.71 5.14
CA ALA A 428 -41.97 2.80 4.94
C ALA A 428 -41.62 3.67 3.72
N ARG A 429 -40.35 4.04 3.57
CA ARG A 429 -39.88 4.87 2.44
C ARG A 429 -39.94 4.12 1.12
N PHE A 430 -39.61 2.83 1.11
CA PHE A 430 -39.65 1.99 -0.08
C PHE A 430 -41.08 1.79 -0.62
N GLU A 431 -42.07 1.71 0.27
CA GLU A 431 -43.49 1.69 -0.14
C GLU A 431 -43.91 2.98 -0.84
N SER A 432 -43.56 4.13 -0.27
CA SER A 432 -43.80 5.44 -0.89
C SER A 432 -43.12 5.54 -2.26
N LEU A 433 -41.83 5.17 -2.32
CA LEU A 433 -41.05 5.15 -3.57
C LEU A 433 -41.69 4.25 -4.61
N SER A 434 -42.10 3.04 -4.24
CA SER A 434 -42.75 2.09 -5.14
C SER A 434 -44.06 2.63 -5.70
N ASN A 435 -44.90 3.25 -4.85
CA ASN A 435 -46.17 3.83 -5.29
C ASN A 435 -45.97 4.98 -6.28
N GLN A 436 -44.96 5.81 -6.08
CA GLN A 436 -44.62 6.90 -7.00
C GLN A 436 -44.01 6.36 -8.30
N ALA A 437 -42.97 5.53 -8.21
CA ALA A 437 -42.22 5.00 -9.35
C ALA A 437 -43.10 4.18 -10.32
N PHE A 438 -44.06 3.41 -9.81
CA PHE A 438 -44.94 2.58 -10.61
C PHE A 438 -46.30 3.24 -10.92
N THR A 439 -46.37 4.58 -10.88
CA THR A 439 -47.56 5.32 -11.33
C THR A 439 -47.75 5.13 -12.85
N PRO A 440 -48.86 4.54 -13.32
CA PRO A 440 -49.09 4.34 -14.74
C PRO A 440 -49.16 5.65 -15.51
N ARG A 441 -48.82 5.63 -16.81
CA ARG A 441 -49.03 6.78 -17.69
C ARG A 441 -50.49 7.19 -17.70
N GLY A 442 -50.76 8.44 -17.37
CA GLY A 442 -52.06 9.07 -17.60
C GLY A 442 -52.32 9.13 -19.10
N VAL A 443 -53.53 8.76 -19.52
CA VAL A 443 -53.98 9.00 -20.90
C VAL A 443 -54.10 10.53 -21.06
N PRO A 444 -53.50 11.15 -22.09
CA PRO A 444 -53.58 12.59 -22.27
C PRO A 444 -55.05 13.01 -22.33
N SER A 445 -55.46 13.83 -21.37
CA SER A 445 -56.81 14.38 -21.28
C SER A 445 -57.01 15.40 -22.39
N ILE A 446 -57.51 14.94 -23.55
CA ILE A 446 -58.05 15.79 -24.60
C ILE A 446 -59.45 16.24 -24.14
N PRO A 447 -59.69 17.55 -23.94
CA PRO A 447 -60.89 18.06 -23.25
C PRO A 447 -62.22 17.77 -23.97
N ILE A 448 -62.20 17.31 -25.21
CA ILE A 448 -63.40 17.06 -26.04
C ILE A 448 -63.75 15.54 -26.10
N ILE A 449 -62.82 14.63 -25.77
CA ILE A 449 -62.99 13.18 -25.96
C ILE A 449 -62.86 12.40 -24.62
N GLY A 450 -62.60 13.10 -23.52
CA GLY A 450 -62.31 12.51 -22.22
C GLY A 450 -63.36 11.54 -21.68
N SER A 451 -64.66 11.80 -21.87
CA SER A 451 -65.72 10.88 -21.39
C SER A 451 -65.85 9.62 -22.24
N PHE A 452 -65.69 9.72 -23.57
CA PHE A 452 -65.83 8.59 -24.50
C PHE A 452 -64.64 7.64 -24.41
N VAL A 453 -63.40 8.16 -24.31
CA VAL A 453 -62.20 7.34 -24.09
C VAL A 453 -62.25 6.67 -22.72
N ARG A 454 -62.76 7.35 -21.68
CA ARG A 454 -62.88 6.80 -20.33
C ARG A 454 -63.92 5.67 -20.25
N LEU A 455 -65.01 5.77 -21.03
CA LEU A 455 -66.01 4.70 -21.18
C LEU A 455 -65.46 3.51 -21.99
N MET A 456 -64.76 3.76 -23.11
CA MET A 456 -64.11 2.70 -23.89
C MET A 456 -63.03 1.95 -23.11
N MET A 457 -62.31 2.64 -22.22
CA MET A 457 -61.29 2.04 -21.34
C MET A 457 -61.88 1.11 -20.26
N GLN A 458 -63.21 1.08 -20.05
CA GLN A 458 -63.87 0.07 -19.20
C GLN A 458 -63.96 -1.30 -19.90
N VAL A 459 -63.79 -1.34 -21.23
CA VAL A 459 -63.76 -2.58 -22.01
C VAL A 459 -62.33 -3.16 -21.96
N PRO A 460 -62.12 -4.38 -21.41
CA PRO A 460 -60.78 -4.92 -21.15
C PRO A 460 -59.90 -5.04 -22.40
N PHE A 461 -60.50 -5.33 -23.55
CA PHE A 461 -59.79 -5.44 -24.83
C PHE A 461 -59.22 -4.09 -25.29
N VAL A 462 -60.00 -3.01 -25.21
CA VAL A 462 -59.57 -1.67 -25.65
C VAL A 462 -58.46 -1.14 -24.76
N ALA A 463 -58.56 -1.34 -23.44
CA ALA A 463 -57.50 -0.96 -22.50
C ALA A 463 -56.18 -1.70 -22.78
N THR A 464 -56.25 -2.97 -23.16
CA THR A 464 -55.08 -3.78 -23.54
C THR A 464 -54.43 -3.25 -24.82
N VAL A 465 -55.22 -2.95 -25.85
CA VAL A 465 -54.74 -2.39 -27.12
C VAL A 465 -54.09 -1.03 -26.91
N VAL A 466 -54.74 -0.13 -26.16
CA VAL A 466 -54.18 1.20 -25.86
C VAL A 466 -52.87 1.10 -25.07
N ARG A 467 -52.77 0.17 -24.11
CA ARG A 467 -51.51 -0.08 -23.38
C ARG A 467 -50.42 -0.67 -24.27
N ALA A 468 -50.77 -1.57 -25.19
CA ALA A 468 -49.83 -2.15 -26.15
C ALA A 468 -49.30 -1.09 -27.12
N VAL A 469 -50.18 -0.23 -27.66
CA VAL A 469 -49.80 0.90 -28.50
C VAL A 469 -48.92 1.89 -27.73
N ALA A 470 -49.25 2.19 -26.47
CA ALA A 470 -48.43 3.05 -25.62
C ALA A 470 -47.06 2.43 -25.27
N LEU A 471 -46.96 1.11 -25.16
CA LEU A 471 -45.67 0.42 -24.99
C LEU A 471 -44.81 0.53 -26.26
N LEU A 472 -45.42 0.34 -27.44
CA LEU A 472 -44.74 0.47 -28.73
C LEU A 472 -44.28 1.91 -29.02
N LEU A 473 -45.07 2.92 -28.64
CA LEU A 473 -44.77 4.33 -28.94
C LEU A 473 -43.70 4.95 -28.02
N PHE A 474 -43.57 4.46 -26.80
CA PHE A 474 -42.80 5.14 -25.75
C PHE A 474 -41.82 4.19 -25.03
N ASP A 475 -41.66 2.98 -25.54
CA ASP A 475 -40.63 1.99 -25.21
C ASP A 475 -40.46 1.64 -23.71
N SER A 476 -41.48 1.91 -22.89
CA SER A 476 -41.49 1.62 -21.45
C SER A 476 -42.91 1.67 -20.89
N ARG A 477 -43.16 0.94 -19.79
CA ARG A 477 -44.48 0.87 -19.15
C ARG A 477 -44.79 2.06 -18.23
N TYR A 478 -43.76 2.63 -17.62
CA TYR A 478 -43.84 3.71 -16.65
C TYR A 478 -42.92 4.87 -17.07
N PRO A 479 -43.28 6.14 -16.83
CA PRO A 479 -42.39 7.28 -17.07
C PRO A 479 -41.17 7.26 -16.14
N SER A 480 -39.97 7.48 -16.68
CA SER A 480 -38.73 7.58 -15.89
C SER A 480 -38.74 8.73 -14.88
N ARG A 481 -39.40 9.85 -15.20
CA ARG A 481 -39.48 11.05 -14.32
C ARG A 481 -39.95 10.74 -12.90
N HIS A 482 -40.84 9.76 -12.72
CA HIS A 482 -41.41 9.45 -11.41
C HIS A 482 -40.43 8.67 -10.55
N ILE A 483 -39.70 7.71 -11.13
CA ILE A 483 -38.65 7.00 -10.41
C ILE A 483 -37.44 7.91 -10.15
N GLU A 484 -37.09 8.78 -11.10
CA GLU A 484 -36.01 9.75 -10.92
C GLU A 484 -36.31 10.74 -9.78
N GLN A 485 -37.52 11.30 -9.74
CA GLN A 485 -37.94 12.17 -8.64
C GLN A 485 -37.94 11.41 -7.31
N ALA A 486 -38.49 10.19 -7.27
CA ALA A 486 -38.53 9.41 -6.04
C ALA A 486 -37.11 9.06 -5.53
N LEU A 487 -36.17 8.79 -6.43
CA LEU A 487 -34.76 8.57 -6.07
C LEU A 487 -34.09 9.86 -5.56
N ARG A 488 -34.36 11.02 -6.19
CA ARG A 488 -33.88 12.33 -5.71
C ARG A 488 -34.43 12.69 -4.34
N ASP A 489 -35.71 12.42 -4.10
CA ASP A 489 -36.34 12.65 -2.80
C ASP A 489 -35.73 11.73 -1.71
N MET A 490 -35.25 10.55 -2.10
CA MET A 490 -34.68 9.56 -1.18
C MET A 490 -33.19 9.79 -0.89
N PHE A 491 -32.39 10.18 -1.88
CA PHE A 491 -30.92 10.28 -1.77
C PHE A 491 -30.37 11.71 -1.89
N GLY A 492 -31.19 12.69 -2.27
CA GLY A 492 -30.77 14.04 -2.63
C GLY A 492 -30.41 14.16 -4.12
N SER A 493 -30.28 15.40 -4.61
CA SER A 493 -29.94 15.68 -6.02
C SER A 493 -28.45 15.90 -6.28
N GLU A 494 -27.70 16.36 -5.27
CA GLU A 494 -26.30 16.80 -5.43
C GLU A 494 -25.27 15.82 -4.85
N ARG A 495 -25.72 14.74 -4.23
CA ARG A 495 -24.86 13.82 -3.48
C ARG A 495 -24.21 12.78 -4.39
N SER A 496 -22.91 12.58 -4.24
CA SER A 496 -22.19 11.44 -4.82
C SER A 496 -22.24 10.23 -3.89
N ILE A 497 -22.25 9.02 -4.48
CA ILE A 497 -22.14 7.77 -3.71
C ILE A 497 -20.81 7.66 -2.94
N ALA A 498 -19.77 8.38 -3.38
CA ALA A 498 -18.45 8.38 -2.75
C ALA A 498 -18.30 9.42 -1.62
N ASP A 499 -19.27 10.33 -1.47
CA ASP A 499 -19.23 11.33 -0.39
C ASP A 499 -19.37 10.63 0.97
N TYR A 500 -18.74 11.21 1.99
CA TYR A 500 -18.84 10.72 3.35
C TYR A 500 -20.30 10.49 3.78
N SER A 501 -20.53 9.36 4.43
CA SER A 501 -21.86 8.79 4.65
C SER A 501 -21.91 7.94 5.92
N ALA A 502 -23.12 7.52 6.30
CA ALA A 502 -23.27 6.54 7.38
C ALA A 502 -22.56 5.21 7.08
N ALA A 503 -22.32 4.89 5.80
CA ALA A 503 -21.63 3.67 5.41
C ALA A 503 -20.18 3.67 5.92
N ASP A 504 -19.53 4.83 5.95
CA ASP A 504 -18.14 4.98 6.41
C ASP A 504 -18.02 4.75 7.91
N THR A 505 -18.97 5.29 8.70
CA THR A 505 -19.06 5.05 10.15
C THR A 505 -19.43 3.60 10.49
N MET A 506 -20.14 2.92 9.59
CA MET A 506 -20.44 1.49 9.71
C MET A 506 -19.34 0.58 9.16
N GLY A 507 -18.39 1.12 8.37
CA GLY A 507 -17.37 0.33 7.68
C GLY A 507 -17.92 -0.49 6.53
N ALA A 508 -19.05 -0.07 5.95
CA ALA A 508 -19.77 -0.78 4.90
C ALA A 508 -19.35 -0.30 3.50
N MET A 509 -18.88 -1.25 2.69
CA MET A 509 -18.61 -1.08 1.26
C MET A 509 -19.88 -1.41 0.47
N VAL A 510 -20.48 -0.41 -0.15
CA VAL A 510 -21.74 -0.52 -0.89
C VAL A 510 -21.46 -0.64 -2.39
N GLY A 511 -22.12 -1.58 -3.06
CA GLY A 511 -22.04 -1.78 -4.50
C GLY A 511 -23.41 -1.90 -5.16
N MET A 512 -23.56 -1.28 -6.32
CA MET A 512 -24.79 -1.27 -7.12
C MET A 512 -24.47 -1.72 -8.54
N THR A 513 -25.14 -2.78 -9.01
CA THR A 513 -24.97 -3.26 -10.38
C THR A 513 -25.81 -2.45 -11.35
N VAL A 514 -25.21 -1.97 -12.42
CA VAL A 514 -25.89 -1.23 -13.50
C VAL A 514 -25.39 -1.73 -14.86
N ALA A 515 -26.11 -1.38 -15.94
CA ALA A 515 -25.68 -1.69 -17.30
C ALA A 515 -25.76 -0.44 -18.18
N THR A 516 -24.81 -0.30 -19.11
CA THR A 516 -24.85 0.75 -20.12
C THR A 516 -26.02 0.55 -21.08
N VAL A 517 -26.55 1.66 -21.60
CA VAL A 517 -27.68 1.60 -22.54
C VAL A 517 -27.24 1.19 -23.95
N GLN A 518 -26.00 1.49 -24.34
CA GLN A 518 -25.51 1.30 -25.71
C GLN A 518 -25.17 -0.15 -26.04
N ASP A 519 -24.45 -0.84 -25.15
CA ASP A 519 -23.88 -2.17 -25.39
C ASP A 519 -24.20 -3.19 -24.28
N ALA A 520 -25.02 -2.81 -23.28
CA ALA A 520 -25.37 -3.64 -22.13
C ALA A 520 -24.14 -4.16 -21.35
N SER A 521 -23.01 -3.43 -21.41
CA SER A 521 -21.85 -3.72 -20.59
C SER A 521 -22.18 -3.56 -19.10
N ALA A 522 -21.71 -4.49 -18.28
CA ALA A 522 -21.95 -4.48 -16.85
C ALA A 522 -21.03 -3.46 -16.16
N CYS A 523 -21.60 -2.54 -15.41
CA CYS A 523 -20.87 -1.60 -14.57
C CYS A 523 -21.27 -1.76 -13.10
N ILE A 524 -20.41 -1.29 -12.21
CA ILE A 524 -20.66 -1.30 -10.77
C ILE A 524 -20.40 0.09 -10.22
N PHE A 525 -21.39 0.68 -9.58
CA PHE A 525 -21.21 1.89 -8.79
C PHE A 525 -20.91 1.51 -7.34
N THR A 526 -19.87 2.10 -6.76
CA THR A 526 -19.43 1.80 -5.39
C THR A 526 -19.18 3.07 -4.61
N ASN A 527 -19.38 3.04 -3.28
CA ASN A 527 -18.97 4.14 -2.39
C ASN A 527 -17.47 4.12 -2.06
N TYR A 528 -16.76 3.08 -2.51
CA TYR A 528 -15.33 2.90 -2.28
C TYR A 528 -14.62 2.71 -3.62
N ASN A 529 -13.35 3.10 -3.67
CA ASN A 529 -12.47 2.71 -4.76
C ASN A 529 -11.82 1.35 -4.44
N GLY A 530 -11.84 0.44 -5.41
CA GLY A 530 -11.13 -0.84 -5.30
C GLY A 530 -9.63 -0.64 -5.10
N VAL A 531 -9.02 -1.54 -4.32
CA VAL A 531 -7.56 -1.64 -4.15
C VAL A 531 -7.04 -2.64 -5.19
N GLY A 532 -6.04 -2.28 -5.99
CA GLY A 532 -5.39 -3.14 -6.99
C GLY A 532 -5.47 -2.64 -8.43
N GLN A 533 -4.87 -3.39 -9.36
CA GLN A 533 -4.98 -3.13 -10.81
C GLN A 533 -6.37 -3.54 -11.29
N ARG A 534 -7.12 -2.58 -11.84
CA ARG A 534 -8.36 -2.82 -12.56
C ARG A 534 -8.16 -2.37 -14.02
N GLY A 535 -8.86 -3.00 -14.96
CA GLY A 535 -8.78 -2.71 -16.40
C GLY A 535 -9.13 -1.25 -16.75
N GLU A 536 -8.78 -0.81 -17.95
CA GLU A 536 -8.85 0.60 -18.40
C GLU A 536 -10.27 1.19 -18.48
N ASP A 537 -11.32 0.36 -18.45
CA ASP A 537 -12.72 0.77 -18.57
C ASP A 537 -13.29 1.35 -17.25
N HIS A 538 -12.89 2.57 -16.91
CA HIS A 538 -13.38 3.27 -15.72
C HIS A 538 -13.95 4.66 -16.02
N GLY A 539 -15.13 4.93 -15.48
CA GLY A 539 -15.62 6.30 -15.28
C GLY A 539 -15.03 6.89 -14.01
N SER A 540 -14.56 8.13 -14.07
CA SER A 540 -14.19 8.94 -12.90
C SER A 540 -15.45 9.42 -12.17
N PHE A 541 -15.40 9.54 -10.85
CA PHE A 541 -16.43 10.26 -10.12
C PHE A 541 -16.38 11.72 -10.56
N PRO A 542 -17.49 12.33 -10.98
CA PRO A 542 -17.51 13.76 -11.25
C PRO A 542 -17.25 14.49 -9.93
N ILE A 543 -16.03 15.02 -9.79
CA ILE A 543 -15.71 15.94 -8.71
C ILE A 543 -16.52 17.21 -8.98
N PRO A 544 -17.36 17.69 -8.06
CA PRO A 544 -18.09 18.92 -8.27
C PRO A 544 -17.09 20.08 -8.39
N LEU A 545 -16.72 20.43 -9.62
CA LEU A 545 -16.12 21.72 -9.91
C LEU A 545 -17.14 22.76 -9.46
N THR A 546 -16.72 23.67 -8.59
CA THR A 546 -17.54 24.76 -8.07
C THR A 546 -18.47 25.34 -9.13
N ARG A 547 -19.78 25.20 -8.88
CA ARG A 547 -20.89 26.05 -9.35
C ARG A 547 -20.71 26.61 -10.76
N SER A 548 -20.99 25.78 -11.75
CA SER A 548 -21.50 26.24 -13.05
C SER A 548 -22.84 25.57 -13.25
N ALA A 549 -23.92 26.31 -12.99
CA ALA A 549 -25.25 25.90 -13.40
C ALA A 549 -25.24 25.72 -14.93
N ASN A 550 -25.84 24.61 -15.39
CA ASN A 550 -26.01 24.18 -16.78
C ASN A 550 -24.91 23.25 -17.31
N ALA A 551 -25.11 21.95 -17.11
CA ALA A 551 -25.04 20.91 -18.15
C ALA A 551 -25.22 19.54 -17.46
N ILE A 552 -25.89 18.49 -17.96
CA ILE A 552 -26.64 18.08 -19.16
C ILE A 552 -27.25 16.72 -18.71
N ARG A 553 -28.56 16.45 -18.81
CA ARG A 553 -29.29 15.86 -19.95
C ARG A 553 -28.90 14.44 -20.32
#